data_AF-A0A524M6P7-F1
#
_entry.id   AF-A0A524M6P7-F1
#
_cell.length_a   1.000
_cell.length_b   1.000
_cell.length_c   1.000
_cell.angle_alpha   90.00
_cell.angle_beta   90.00
_cell.angle_gamma   90.00
#
_symmetry.space_group_name_H-M   'P 1'
#
loop_
_entity.id
_entity.type
_entity.pdbx_description
1 polymer ?
#
loop_
_entity_poly.entity_id
_entity_poly.type
_entity_poly.pdbx_seq_one_letter_code
_entity_poly.pdbx_strand_id
1 'polypeptide(L)'
;MIPRIVGTTVHWPTLILGVIAAVLAYVWVAKTRQGFEIRVVGESPSAARYAGISQEKIIIVVMLVSGGLAGIAGVGEVAGVQRMLLDPAKLSLGYGYTAIIVAWLARRNPLAVLVTAFLFGAIMAGGDVIKVSLGLPFQLVNVFNGLILFFLIGSEIFMKYKVSFVRRKR
;
A
#
# COMPACT_ATOMS: atom_id res chain seq x y z
N MET A 1 -27.45 -1.31 7.23
CA MET A 1 -27.42 -1.68 5.80
C MET A 1 -26.68 -0.57 5.07
N ILE A 2 -25.55 -0.86 4.43
CA ILE A 2 -24.82 0.16 3.67
C ILE A 2 -25.11 -0.06 2.17
N PRO A 3 -25.46 0.98 1.38
CA PRO A 3 -25.91 0.80 0.00
C PRO A 3 -24.83 0.14 -0.86
N ARG A 4 -25.22 -0.88 -1.62
CA ARG A 4 -24.39 -1.58 -2.60
C ARG A 4 -24.74 -1.07 -3.99
N ILE A 5 -23.76 -1.03 -4.90
CA ILE A 5 -24.06 -0.91 -6.33
C ILE A 5 -24.70 -2.23 -6.78
N VAL A 6 -25.82 -2.13 -7.47
CA VAL A 6 -26.58 -3.28 -8.00
C VAL A 6 -25.63 -4.19 -8.79
N GLY A 7 -25.50 -5.44 -8.36
CA GLY A 7 -24.75 -6.49 -9.07
C GLY A 7 -23.28 -6.69 -8.69
N THR A 8 -22.69 -5.91 -7.77
CA THR A 8 -21.29 -6.11 -7.32
C THR A 8 -21.15 -6.17 -5.80
N THR A 9 -20.15 -6.92 -5.31
CA THR A 9 -19.73 -6.94 -3.89
C THR A 9 -19.00 -5.66 -3.46
N VAL A 10 -18.82 -4.70 -4.37
CA VAL A 10 -18.16 -3.42 -4.12
C VAL A 10 -19.10 -2.48 -3.39
N HIS A 11 -18.69 -2.10 -2.17
CA HIS A 11 -19.41 -1.13 -1.36
C HIS A 11 -18.93 0.27 -1.77
N TRP A 12 -19.82 1.05 -2.38
CA TRP A 12 -19.58 2.47 -2.71
C TRP A 12 -19.04 3.29 -1.51
N PRO A 13 -19.50 3.07 -0.25
CA PRO A 13 -19.00 3.79 0.91
C PRO A 13 -17.52 3.51 1.23
N THR A 14 -17.05 2.27 1.14
CA THR A 14 -15.65 1.93 1.48
C THR A 14 -14.69 2.37 0.38
N LEU A 15 -15.14 2.31 -0.88
CA LEU A 15 -14.41 2.88 -2.01
C LEU A 15 -14.28 4.40 -1.87
N ILE A 16 -15.37 5.10 -1.55
CA ILE A 16 -15.34 6.55 -1.30
C ILE A 16 -14.47 6.89 -0.10
N LEU A 17 -14.57 6.13 1.00
CA LEU A 17 -13.75 6.37 2.19
C LEU A 17 -12.26 6.18 1.89
N GLY A 18 -11.90 5.16 1.10
CA GLY A 18 -10.53 4.93 0.65
C GLY A 18 -10.02 6.04 -0.26
N VAL A 19 -10.85 6.51 -1.20
CA VAL A 19 -10.51 7.64 -2.09
C VAL A 19 -10.35 8.93 -1.30
N ILE A 20 -11.28 9.22 -0.38
CA ILE A 20 -11.20 10.39 0.51
C ILE A 20 -9.95 10.30 1.38
N ALA A 21 -9.66 9.16 2.00
CA ALA A 21 -8.47 8.96 2.82
C ALA A 21 -7.17 9.15 2.02
N ALA A 22 -7.10 8.63 0.79
CA ALA A 22 -5.96 8.82 -0.10
C ALA A 22 -5.77 10.30 -0.49
N VAL A 23 -6.87 11.00 -0.80
CA VAL A 23 -6.83 12.44 -1.11
C VAL A 23 -6.46 13.26 0.12
N LEU A 24 -6.99 12.92 1.30
CA LEU A 24 -6.65 13.59 2.55
C LEU A 24 -5.18 13.40 2.89
N ALA A 25 -4.66 12.16 2.76
CA ALA A 25 -3.26 11.85 2.94
C ALA A 25 -2.36 12.59 1.94
N TYR A 26 -2.78 12.68 0.67
CA TYR A 26 -2.09 13.49 -0.33
C TYR A 26 -2.01 14.96 0.08
N VAL A 27 -3.14 15.58 0.42
CA VAL A 27 -3.19 16.99 0.82
C VAL A 27 -2.36 17.21 2.08
N TRP A 28 -2.44 16.30 3.05
CA TRP A 28 -1.69 16.42 4.30
C TRP A 28 -0.18 16.34 4.05
N VAL A 29 0.28 15.34 3.28
CA VAL A 29 1.71 15.17 2.99
C VAL A 29 2.25 16.25 2.04
N ALA A 30 1.46 16.70 1.06
CA ALA A 30 1.90 17.65 0.04
C ALA A 30 1.85 19.12 0.51
N LYS A 31 0.83 19.52 1.28
CA LYS A 31 0.59 20.92 1.64
C LYS A 31 0.90 21.31 3.08
N THR A 32 1.17 20.38 4.01
CA THR A 32 1.42 20.75 5.41
C THR A 32 2.90 20.77 5.79
N ARG A 33 3.24 21.59 6.81
CA ARG A 33 4.57 21.62 7.42
C ARG A 33 4.99 20.25 7.97
N GLN A 34 4.07 19.53 8.60
CA GLN A 34 4.31 18.16 9.09
C GLN A 34 4.65 17.22 7.94
N GLY A 35 3.99 17.36 6.79
CA GLY A 35 4.33 16.62 5.56
C GLY A 35 5.75 16.88 5.05
N PHE A 36 6.24 18.12 5.17
CA PHE A 36 7.64 18.45 4.85
C PHE A 36 8.61 17.79 5.83
N GLU A 37 8.36 17.90 7.13
CA GLU A 37 9.20 17.28 8.16
C GLU A 37 9.29 15.76 8.00
N ILE A 38 8.17 15.09 7.69
CA ILE A 38 8.14 13.65 7.37
C ILE A 38 9.04 13.33 6.17
N ARG A 39 9.02 14.17 5.13
CA ARG A 39 9.85 13.94 3.94
C ARG A 39 11.35 14.09 4.23
N VAL A 40 11.72 15.08 5.04
CA VAL A 40 13.11 15.34 5.41
C VAL A 40 13.64 14.22 6.31
N VAL A 41 12.87 13.80 7.32
CA VAL A 41 13.21 12.65 8.19
C VAL A 41 13.34 11.35 7.38
N GLY A 42 12.47 11.14 6.38
CA GLY A 42 12.50 9.96 5.53
C GLY A 42 13.66 9.91 4.54
N GLU A 43 14.26 11.05 4.17
CA GLU A 43 15.44 11.09 3.29
C GLU A 43 16.75 11.00 4.07
N SER A 44 16.87 11.73 5.18
CA SER A 44 18.03 11.67 6.04
C SER A 44 17.68 12.04 7.48
N PRO A 45 17.67 11.08 8.41
CA PRO A 45 17.47 11.34 9.84
C PRO A 45 18.51 12.32 10.39
N SER A 46 19.75 12.23 9.91
CA SER A 46 20.84 13.12 10.30
C SER A 46 20.54 14.57 9.88
N ALA A 47 20.10 14.79 8.63
CA ALA A 47 19.76 16.13 8.14
C ALA A 47 18.57 16.73 8.90
N ALA A 48 17.57 15.92 9.26
CA ALA A 48 16.44 16.37 10.08
C ALA A 48 16.89 16.84 11.47
N ARG A 49 17.82 16.13 12.10
CA ARG A 49 18.38 16.50 13.41
C ARG A 49 19.17 17.81 13.34
N TYR A 50 19.93 18.02 12.26
CA TYR A 50 20.61 19.30 12.00
C TYR A 50 19.64 20.46 11.76
N ALA A 51 18.47 20.20 11.17
CA ALA A 51 17.42 21.19 10.95
C ALA A 51 16.57 21.50 12.20
N GLY A 52 16.89 20.92 13.37
CA GLY A 52 16.14 21.14 14.61
C GLY A 52 14.80 20.40 14.67
N ILE A 53 14.58 19.44 13.78
CA ILE A 53 13.33 18.68 13.69
C ILE A 53 13.35 17.53 14.69
N SER A 54 12.33 17.44 15.56
CA SER A 54 12.20 16.36 16.53
C SER A 54 11.72 15.07 15.87
N GLN A 55 12.65 14.16 15.56
CA GLN A 55 12.38 12.89 14.89
C GLN A 55 11.36 12.02 15.66
N GLU A 56 11.47 11.96 17.00
CA GLU A 56 10.60 11.13 17.84
C GLU A 56 9.13 11.51 17.72
N LYS A 57 8.81 12.83 17.72
CA LYS A 57 7.43 13.30 17.57
C LYS A 57 6.86 12.92 16.20
N ILE A 58 7.66 13.02 15.16
CA ILE A 58 7.24 12.69 13.80
C ILE A 58 6.94 11.20 13.67
N ILE A 59 7.79 10.34 14.25
CA ILE A 59 7.55 8.89 14.25
C ILE A 59 6.22 8.57 14.93
N ILE A 60 5.95 9.15 16.11
CA ILE A 60 4.70 8.92 16.85
C ILE A 60 3.48 9.39 16.05
N VAL A 61 3.54 10.59 15.47
CA VAL A 61 2.44 11.15 14.66
C VAL A 61 2.18 10.29 13.42
N VAL A 62 3.23 9.85 12.72
CA VAL A 62 3.11 8.99 11.54
C VAL A 62 2.54 7.62 11.92
N MET A 63 2.96 7.03 13.04
CA MET A 63 2.41 5.76 13.53
C MET A 63 0.93 5.87 13.88
N LEU A 64 0.53 6.93 14.60
CA LEU A 64 -0.87 7.17 14.95
C LEU A 64 -1.75 7.35 13.72
N VAL A 65 -1.31 8.13 12.74
CA VAL A 65 -2.10 8.38 11.52
C VAL A 65 -2.16 7.14 10.64
N SER A 66 -1.05 6.45 10.42
CA SER A 66 -1.04 5.22 9.61
C SER A 66 -1.84 4.09 10.26
N GLY A 67 -1.72 3.91 11.58
CA GLY A 67 -2.52 2.97 12.35
C GLY A 67 -4.02 3.31 12.34
N GLY A 68 -4.38 4.59 12.48
CA GLY A 68 -5.76 5.05 12.38
C GLY A 68 -6.37 4.79 11.00
N LEU A 69 -5.63 5.09 9.93
CA LEU A 69 -6.07 4.81 8.55
C LEU A 69 -6.21 3.31 8.28
N ALA A 70 -5.25 2.49 8.73
CA ALA A 70 -5.32 1.04 8.59
C ALA A 70 -6.49 0.43 9.39
N GLY A 71 -6.75 0.95 10.59
CA GLY A 71 -7.90 0.53 11.41
C GLY A 71 -9.23 0.86 10.75
N ILE A 72 -9.38 2.07 10.21
CA ILE A 72 -10.58 2.49 9.48
C ILE A 72 -10.79 1.63 8.23
N ALA A 73 -9.72 1.32 7.50
CA ALA A 73 -9.78 0.42 6.34
C ALA A 73 -10.25 -0.99 6.74
N GLY A 74 -9.68 -1.57 7.81
CA GLY A 74 -10.06 -2.89 8.31
C GLY A 74 -11.50 -2.95 8.81
N VAL A 75 -11.98 -1.93 9.53
CA VAL A 75 -13.39 -1.83 9.96
C VAL A 75 -14.31 -1.74 8.74
N GLY A 76 -13.93 -0.98 7.71
CA GLY A 76 -14.70 -0.88 6.47
C GLY A 76 -14.82 -2.22 5.73
N GLU A 77 -13.75 -3.02 5.70
CA GLU A 77 -13.75 -4.34 5.07
C GLU A 77 -14.59 -5.36 5.84
N VAL A 78 -14.39 -5.45 7.16
CA VAL A 78 -15.11 -6.40 8.04
C VAL A 78 -16.59 -6.07 8.13
N ALA A 79 -16.95 -4.79 8.30
CA ALA A 79 -18.35 -4.38 8.43
C ALA A 79 -19.11 -4.40 7.09
N GLY A 80 -18.41 -4.28 5.95
CA GLY A 80 -19.01 -4.23 4.61
C GLY A 80 -19.11 -5.59 3.93
N VAL A 81 -17.98 -6.29 3.77
CA VAL A 81 -17.84 -7.42 2.84
C VAL A 81 -18.09 -8.76 3.53
N GLN A 82 -17.47 -9.01 4.69
CA GLN A 82 -17.50 -10.31 5.35
C GLN A 82 -18.52 -10.32 6.50
N ARG A 83 -19.78 -10.59 6.17
CA ARG A 83 -20.87 -10.79 7.16
C ARG A 83 -20.76 -12.11 7.97
N MET A 84 -19.59 -12.73 8.02
CA MET A 84 -19.31 -13.92 8.80
C MET A 84 -18.00 -13.73 9.53
N LEU A 85 -17.97 -14.09 10.82
CA LEU A 85 -16.73 -14.25 11.58
C LEU A 85 -15.90 -15.34 10.90
N LEU A 86 -15.03 -14.95 9.98
CA LEU A 86 -13.91 -15.80 9.59
C LEU A 86 -12.90 -15.76 10.74
N ASP A 87 -12.24 -16.90 10.97
CA ASP A 87 -11.16 -17.04 11.94
C ASP A 87 -10.25 -15.80 11.94
N PRO A 88 -9.78 -15.30 13.10
CA PRO A 88 -8.88 -14.15 13.18
C PRO A 88 -7.65 -14.25 12.25
N ALA A 89 -7.23 -15.48 11.94
CA ALA A 89 -6.16 -15.79 11.00
C ALA A 89 -6.46 -15.46 9.52
N LYS A 90 -7.72 -15.19 9.17
CA LYS A 90 -8.21 -14.90 7.81
C LYS A 90 -8.62 -13.43 7.60
N LEU A 91 -8.42 -12.57 8.60
CA LEU A 91 -8.66 -11.12 8.49
C LEU A 91 -7.64 -10.42 7.58
N SER A 92 -6.45 -11.00 7.43
CA SER A 92 -5.41 -10.50 6.52
C SER A 92 -4.93 -11.64 5.65
N LEU A 93 -5.70 -12.00 4.60
CA LEU A 93 -5.32 -12.98 3.57
C LEU A 93 -4.14 -12.49 2.69
N GLY A 94 -3.17 -11.78 3.28
CA GLY A 94 -2.02 -11.22 2.59
C GLY A 94 -2.22 -9.82 2.01
N TYR A 95 -3.34 -9.14 2.31
CA TYR A 95 -3.57 -7.75 1.87
C TYR A 95 -2.45 -6.80 2.30
N GLY A 96 -1.83 -7.02 3.47
CA GLY A 96 -0.65 -6.26 3.89
C GLY A 96 0.55 -6.43 2.96
N TYR A 97 0.86 -7.66 2.54
CA TYR A 97 1.95 -7.93 1.59
C TYR A 97 1.67 -7.32 0.22
N THR A 98 0.42 -7.44 -0.25
CA THR A 98 0.01 -6.79 -1.49
C THR A 98 0.04 -5.27 -1.39
N ALA A 99 -0.34 -4.69 -0.25
CA ALA A 99 -0.24 -3.25 -0.02
C ALA A 99 1.20 -2.74 -0.08
N ILE A 100 2.19 -3.53 0.36
CA ILE A 100 3.61 -3.18 0.20
C ILE A 100 3.98 -3.07 -1.28
N ILE A 101 3.56 -4.03 -2.12
CA ILE A 101 3.81 -4.03 -3.56
C ILE A 101 3.18 -2.81 -4.23
N VAL A 102 1.92 -2.53 -3.90
CA VAL A 102 1.16 -1.39 -4.44
C VAL A 102 1.80 -0.05 -4.04
N ALA A 103 2.24 0.08 -2.77
CA ALA A 103 2.90 1.27 -2.26
C ALA A 103 4.26 1.51 -2.92
N TRP A 104 5.02 0.43 -3.16
CA TRP A 104 6.27 0.50 -3.90
C TRP A 104 6.06 0.93 -5.35
N LEU A 105 5.09 0.33 -6.04
CA LEU A 105 4.75 0.69 -7.41
C LEU A 105 4.35 2.17 -7.56
N ALA A 106 3.74 2.74 -6.52
CA ALA A 106 3.33 4.14 -6.48
C ALA A 106 4.47 5.15 -6.22
N ARG A 107 5.72 4.70 -5.96
CA ARG A 107 6.93 5.55 -5.87
C ARG A 107 6.79 6.84 -5.07
N ARG A 108 6.41 6.74 -3.78
CA ARG A 108 6.22 7.88 -2.84
C ARG A 108 5.14 8.88 -3.29
N ASN A 109 4.36 8.61 -4.34
CA ASN A 109 3.28 9.47 -4.80
C ASN A 109 1.92 8.95 -4.31
N PRO A 110 1.25 9.63 -3.36
CA PRO A 110 -0.03 9.19 -2.82
C PRO A 110 -1.15 9.12 -3.87
N LEU A 111 -1.10 9.94 -4.92
CA LEU A 111 -2.08 9.88 -6.01
C LEU A 111 -1.89 8.64 -6.89
N ALA A 112 -0.63 8.22 -7.09
CA ALA A 112 -0.34 7.01 -7.86
C ALA A 112 -0.85 5.75 -7.14
N VAL A 113 -0.92 5.76 -5.80
CA VAL A 113 -1.47 4.65 -4.99
C VAL A 113 -2.90 4.32 -5.39
N LEU A 114 -3.73 5.31 -5.72
CA LEU A 114 -5.12 5.06 -6.13
C LEU A 114 -5.20 4.24 -7.42
N VAL A 115 -4.38 4.63 -8.40
CA VAL A 115 -4.35 3.97 -9.71
C VAL A 115 -3.74 2.56 -9.59
N THR A 116 -2.63 2.45 -8.87
CA THR A 116 -1.95 1.15 -8.68
C THR A 116 -2.79 0.19 -7.85
N ALA A 117 -3.45 0.66 -6.78
CA ALA A 117 -4.34 -0.17 -5.96
C ALA A 117 -5.55 -0.67 -6.75
N PHE A 118 -6.14 0.18 -7.60
CA PHE A 118 -7.26 -0.21 -8.44
C PHE A 118 -6.84 -1.29 -9.46
N LEU A 119 -5.74 -1.08 -10.16
CA LEU A 119 -5.23 -2.03 -11.15
C LEU A 119 -4.84 -3.37 -10.48
N PHE A 120 -4.14 -3.31 -9.35
CA PHE A 120 -3.72 -4.50 -8.62
C PHE A 120 -4.93 -5.24 -8.02
N GLY A 121 -5.94 -4.51 -7.54
CA GLY A 121 -7.21 -5.08 -7.09
C GLY A 121 -7.96 -5.81 -8.19
N ALA A 122 -7.99 -5.26 -9.41
CA ALA A 122 -8.59 -5.93 -10.57
C ALA A 122 -7.84 -7.23 -10.94
N ILE A 123 -6.50 -7.20 -10.92
CA ILE A 123 -5.66 -8.38 -11.16
C ILE A 123 -5.90 -9.45 -10.08
N MET A 124 -5.97 -9.06 -8.82
CA MET A 124 -6.24 -9.98 -7.72
C MET A 124 -7.63 -10.61 -7.82
N ALA A 125 -8.67 -9.81 -8.09
CA ALA A 125 -10.02 -10.30 -8.26
C ALA A 125 -10.12 -11.33 -9.41
N GLY A 126 -9.49 -11.04 -10.55
CA GLY A 126 -9.40 -12.00 -11.66
C GLY A 126 -8.60 -13.26 -11.28
N GLY A 127 -7.50 -13.09 -10.54
CA GLY A 127 -6.70 -14.19 -10.03
C GLY A 127 -7.44 -15.09 -9.03
N ASP A 128 -8.27 -14.52 -8.17
CA ASP A 128 -9.07 -15.27 -7.21
C ASP A 128 -10.15 -16.11 -7.88
N VAL A 129 -10.80 -15.59 -8.93
CA VAL A 129 -11.74 -16.38 -9.74
C VAL A 129 -11.05 -17.60 -10.34
N ILE A 130 -9.84 -17.41 -10.90
CA ILE A 130 -9.06 -18.51 -11.49
C ILE A 130 -8.64 -19.54 -10.43
N LYS A 131 -8.23 -19.09 -9.24
CA LYS A 131 -7.86 -19.98 -8.12
C LYS A 131 -9.04 -20.84 -7.66
N VAL A 132 -10.22 -20.23 -7.56
CA VAL A 132 -11.45 -20.93 -7.15
C VAL A 132 -11.85 -21.96 -8.21
N SER A 133 -11.77 -21.63 -9.50
CA SER A 133 -12.09 -22.56 -10.59
C SER A 133 -11.09 -23.74 -10.70
N LEU A 134 -9.81 -23.52 -10.39
CA LEU A 134 -8.75 -24.54 -10.46
C LEU A 134 -8.50 -25.27 -9.13
N GLY A 135 -9.19 -24.92 -8.05
CA GLY A 135 -9.02 -25.54 -6.73
C GLY A 135 -7.64 -25.34 -6.09
N LEU A 136 -6.97 -24.21 -6.40
CA LEU A 136 -5.60 -23.96 -5.95
C LEU A 136 -5.53 -23.54 -4.47
N PRO A 137 -4.52 -24.00 -3.71
CA PRO A 137 -4.36 -23.64 -2.30
C PRO A 137 -3.93 -22.17 -2.12
N PHE A 138 -4.37 -21.53 -1.03
CA PHE A 138 -4.08 -20.13 -0.72
C PHE A 138 -2.58 -19.82 -0.56
N GLN A 139 -1.76 -20.80 -0.20
CA GLN A 139 -0.32 -20.68 -0.05
C GLN A 139 0.36 -20.24 -1.35
N LEU A 140 -0.22 -20.59 -2.51
CA LEU A 140 0.30 -20.15 -3.80
C LEU A 140 0.28 -18.61 -3.94
N VAL A 141 -0.72 -17.95 -3.35
CA VAL A 141 -0.84 -16.47 -3.40
C VAL A 141 0.35 -15.80 -2.72
N ASN A 142 0.80 -16.34 -1.60
CA ASN A 142 1.96 -15.81 -0.87
C ASN A 142 3.24 -15.97 -1.68
N VAL A 143 3.41 -17.10 -2.38
CA VAL A 143 4.56 -17.33 -3.27
C VAL A 143 4.56 -16.31 -4.42
N PHE A 144 3.41 -16.09 -5.06
CA PHE A 144 3.29 -15.11 -6.14
C PHE A 144 3.53 -13.68 -5.66
N ASN A 145 2.98 -13.27 -4.52
CA ASN A 145 3.24 -11.96 -3.93
C ASN A 145 4.75 -11.75 -3.66
N GLY A 146 5.43 -12.78 -3.12
CA GLY A 146 6.88 -12.75 -2.91
C GLY A 146 7.66 -12.63 -4.22
N LEU A 147 7.26 -13.37 -5.25
CA LEU A 147 7.89 -13.32 -6.57
C LEU A 147 7.70 -11.94 -7.23
N ILE A 148 6.49 -11.37 -7.17
CA ILE A 148 6.21 -10.03 -7.68
C ILE A 148 7.07 -9.00 -6.96
N LEU A 149 7.15 -9.06 -5.63
CA LEU A 149 7.99 -8.17 -4.85
C LEU A 149 9.47 -8.31 -5.22
N PHE A 150 9.96 -9.53 -5.38
CA PHE A 150 11.34 -9.81 -5.79
C PHE A 150 11.66 -9.20 -7.17
N PHE A 151 10.80 -9.41 -8.16
CA PHE A 151 10.97 -8.81 -9.49
C PHE A 151 10.85 -7.29 -9.46
N LEU A 152 9.96 -6.74 -8.63
CA LEU A 152 9.78 -5.29 -8.51
C LEU A 152 11.02 -4.63 -7.91
N ILE A 153 11.55 -5.17 -6.82
CA ILE A 153 12.79 -4.69 -6.19
C ILE A 153 13.98 -4.88 -7.14
N GLY A 154 14.06 -6.02 -7.84
CA GLY A 154 15.10 -6.28 -8.84
C GLY A 154 15.07 -5.29 -10.01
N SER A 155 13.88 -4.92 -10.48
CA SER A 155 13.68 -3.93 -11.55
C SER A 155 14.12 -2.52 -11.12
N GLU A 156 13.85 -2.13 -9.87
CA GLU A 156 14.30 -0.86 -9.30
C GLU A 156 15.83 -0.71 -9.36
N ILE A 157 16.58 -1.77 -9.05
CA ILE A 157 18.05 -1.76 -9.13
C ILE A 157 18.51 -1.46 -10.57
N PHE A 158 17.88 -2.11 -11.55
CA PHE A 158 18.16 -1.89 -12.98
C PHE A 158 17.80 -0.48 -13.47
N MET A 159 16.74 0.13 -12.92
CA MET A 159 16.35 1.49 -13.28
C MET A 159 17.22 2.56 -12.62
N LYS A 160 17.72 2.32 -11.41
CA LYS A 160 18.49 3.31 -10.64
C LYS A 160 19.99 3.27 -10.93
N TYR A 161 20.54 2.10 -11.28
CA TYR A 161 21.94 1.93 -11.62
C TYR A 161 22.11 1.72 -13.13
N LYS A 162 22.54 2.78 -13.82
CA LYS A 162 23.02 2.66 -15.21
C LYS A 162 24.31 1.83 -15.18
N VAL A 163 24.27 0.60 -15.68
CA VAL A 163 25.43 -0.29 -15.74
C VAL A 163 26.49 0.37 -16.63
N SER A 164 27.45 1.05 -16.00
CA SER A 164 28.61 1.61 -16.67
C SER A 164 29.72 0.57 -16.67
N PHE A 165 29.93 -0.08 -17.81
CA PHE A 165 31.10 -0.91 -18.04
C PHE A 165 32.34 0.00 -18.11
N VAL A 166 32.99 0.25 -16.97
CA VAL A 166 34.28 0.94 -16.94
C VAL A 166 35.32 -0.03 -17.48
N ARG A 167 35.63 0.10 -18.77
CA ARG A 167 36.72 -0.61 -19.43
C ARG A 167 38.04 -0.13 -18.82
N ARG A 168 38.60 -0.92 -17.91
CA ARG A 168 39.93 -0.69 -17.32
C ARG A 168 40.96 -0.71 -18.45
N LYS A 169 41.43 0.48 -18.84
CA LYS A 169 42.49 0.65 -19.84
C LYS A 169 43.81 0.26 -19.17
N ARG A 170 44.46 -0.76 -19.73
CA ARG A 170 45.81 -1.22 -19.36
C ARG A 170 46.84 -0.22 -19.88
#